data_AF-A0A257I3G9-F1
#
_entry.id   AF-A0A257I3G9-F1
#
_cell.length_a   1.000
_cell.length_b   1.000
_cell.length_c   1.000
_cell.angle_alpha   90.00
_cell.angle_beta   90.00
_cell.angle_gamma   90.00
#
_symmetry.space_group_name_H-M   'P 1'
#
loop_
_entity.id
_entity.type
_entity.pdbx_description
1 polymer ?
#
loop_
_entity_poly.entity_id
_entity_poly.type
_entity_poly.pdbx_seq_one_letter_code
_entity_poly.pdbx_strand_id
1 'polypeptide(L)'
;MTIRTLNSILVIWTIVGCNSTATNEGSANLQMKNSASDTIYDALSDTSKKLEKEKYTFIISVLEKGEAIYIEADYIQFLTGQTAIDAAIKAHQADTVKTVDGKVTVGIPNDFFIINQSKDTKFLRLDRKCILDLVINPNSDVPTTNANLLESLKKVSKDSPFLLTLNNEGQVIKIKEIFVP
;
A
#
# COMPACT_ATOMS: atom_id res chain seq x y z
N MET A 1 21.56 -53.54 5.27
CA MET A 1 20.14 -53.91 5.26
C MET A 1 19.47 -53.27 6.47
N THR A 2 18.75 -52.16 6.28
CA THR A 2 17.47 -51.78 6.92
C THR A 2 17.18 -50.33 6.57
N ILE A 3 16.33 -50.16 5.56
CA ILE A 3 15.65 -48.92 5.19
C ILE A 3 14.52 -48.73 6.22
N ARG A 4 14.38 -47.54 6.80
CA ARG A 4 13.20 -47.18 7.59
C ARG A 4 12.46 -46.05 6.89
N THR A 5 11.21 -46.36 6.60
CA THR A 5 10.26 -45.67 5.73
C THR A 5 9.52 -44.53 6.42
N LEU A 6 9.09 -43.59 5.58
CA LEU A 6 8.23 -42.43 5.84
C LEU A 6 6.92 -42.78 6.55
N ASN A 7 6.47 -41.89 7.43
CA ASN A 7 5.06 -41.75 7.78
C ASN A 7 4.60 -40.34 7.38
N SER A 8 3.96 -40.25 6.22
CA SER A 8 3.25 -39.06 5.75
C SER A 8 1.84 -39.08 6.35
N ILE A 9 1.48 -38.06 7.13
CA ILE A 9 0.11 -37.86 7.61
C ILE A 9 -0.62 -36.99 6.59
N LEU A 10 -1.57 -37.62 5.89
CA LEU A 10 -2.50 -36.99 4.97
C LEU A 10 -3.69 -36.45 5.79
N VAL A 11 -3.87 -35.13 5.86
CA VAL A 11 -5.06 -34.50 6.47
C VAL A 11 -6.01 -34.10 5.34
N ILE A 12 -7.17 -34.76 5.28
CA ILE A 12 -8.26 -34.47 4.36
C ILE A 12 -9.24 -33.54 5.09
N TRP A 13 -9.41 -32.32 4.60
CA TRP A 13 -10.51 -31.44 5.02
C TRP A 13 -11.66 -31.57 4.02
N THR A 14 -12.80 -32.07 4.49
CA THR A 14 -14.05 -32.12 3.73
C THR A 14 -14.74 -30.75 3.74
N ILE A 15 -15.15 -30.30 2.56
CA ILE A 15 -15.94 -29.07 2.37
C ILE A 15 -17.42 -29.44 2.55
N VAL A 16 -18.10 -28.80 3.51
CA VAL A 16 -19.56 -28.82 3.60
C VAL A 16 -20.09 -27.63 2.81
N GLY A 17 -20.81 -27.90 1.73
CA GLY A 17 -21.62 -26.91 1.03
C GLY A 17 -23.07 -26.99 1.47
N CYS A 18 -23.78 -25.85 1.46
CA CYS A 18 -25.22 -25.81 1.22
C CYS A 18 -25.60 -24.46 0.59
N ASN A 19 -26.17 -24.57 -0.60
CA ASN A 19 -26.86 -23.54 -1.37
C ASN A 19 -28.10 -23.02 -0.64
N SER A 20 -28.38 -21.73 -0.79
CA SER A 20 -29.72 -21.19 -0.61
C SER A 20 -30.17 -20.56 -1.92
N THR A 21 -30.93 -21.31 -2.72
CA THR A 21 -31.79 -20.79 -3.78
C THR A 21 -33.13 -20.41 -3.16
N ALA A 22 -33.49 -19.12 -3.20
CA ALA A 22 -34.83 -18.66 -2.94
C ALA A 22 -35.39 -18.03 -4.22
N THR A 23 -36.33 -18.74 -4.83
CA THR A 23 -37.22 -18.25 -5.90
C THR A 23 -38.62 -18.18 -5.30
N ASN A 24 -39.30 -17.04 -5.46
CA ASN A 24 -40.73 -17.03 -5.81
C ASN A 24 -41.20 -15.62 -6.24
N GLU A 25 -41.61 -15.59 -7.51
CA GLU A 25 -42.76 -14.92 -8.14
C GLU A 25 -43.84 -14.42 -7.14
N GLY A 26 -44.57 -13.32 -7.34
CA GLY A 26 -44.73 -12.35 -8.41
C GLY A 26 -45.99 -11.50 -8.11
N SER A 27 -46.12 -10.31 -8.70
CA SER A 27 -47.38 -9.74 -9.22
C SER A 27 -47.25 -8.26 -9.55
N ALA A 28 -47.73 -7.96 -10.75
CA ALA A 28 -47.69 -6.68 -11.43
C ALA A 28 -48.47 -5.57 -10.72
N ASN A 29 -47.97 -4.34 -10.82
CA ASN A 29 -48.85 -3.25 -11.19
C ASN A 29 -48.16 -2.32 -12.18
N LEU A 30 -48.80 -2.19 -13.34
CA LEU A 30 -48.45 -1.29 -14.42
C LEU A 30 -48.92 0.12 -14.04
N GLN A 31 -48.01 1.09 -14.03
CA GLN A 31 -48.38 2.46 -14.38
C GLN A 31 -47.23 3.14 -15.11
N MET A 32 -47.39 3.25 -16.43
CA MET A 32 -46.59 4.08 -17.31
C MET A 32 -46.75 5.56 -16.94
N LYS A 33 -45.63 6.27 -16.86
CA LYS A 33 -45.55 7.66 -17.30
C LYS A 33 -44.20 7.88 -17.98
N ASN A 34 -44.26 8.08 -19.29
CA ASN A 34 -43.16 8.51 -20.14
C ASN A 34 -42.69 9.91 -19.73
N SER A 35 -41.38 10.15 -19.75
CA SER A 35 -40.79 11.09 -20.71
C SER A 35 -39.27 11.20 -20.56
N ALA A 36 -38.62 10.81 -21.66
CA ALA A 36 -37.51 11.48 -22.33
C ALA A 36 -36.10 11.50 -21.68
N SER A 37 -35.21 10.88 -22.46
CA SER A 37 -33.90 11.37 -22.90
C SER A 37 -32.67 11.00 -22.08
N ASP A 38 -31.71 10.48 -22.85
CA ASP A 38 -30.27 10.52 -22.64
C ASP A 38 -29.67 9.61 -21.56
N THR A 39 -29.23 8.43 -22.03
CA THR A 39 -27.83 8.18 -22.40
C THR A 39 -27.55 6.69 -22.22
N ILE A 40 -27.58 5.93 -23.32
CA ILE A 40 -26.86 4.67 -23.41
C ILE A 40 -25.42 5.03 -23.77
N TYR A 41 -24.53 4.98 -22.77
CA TYR A 41 -23.12 4.68 -22.96
C TYR A 41 -22.68 3.75 -21.83
N ASP A 42 -22.41 2.50 -22.25
CA ASP A 42 -21.36 1.63 -21.75
C ASP A 42 -21.30 1.37 -20.24
N ALA A 43 -22.16 0.45 -19.83
CA ALA A 43 -21.77 -0.59 -18.91
C ALA A 43 -20.54 -1.35 -19.48
N LEU A 44 -19.32 -0.92 -19.16
CA LEU A 44 -18.09 -1.71 -19.20
C LEU A 44 -16.95 -0.95 -18.49
N SER A 45 -16.98 -0.92 -17.16
CA SER A 45 -15.74 -0.79 -16.39
C SER A 45 -15.82 -1.61 -15.10
N ASP A 46 -16.17 -2.88 -15.25
CA ASP A 46 -15.69 -3.90 -14.35
C ASP A 46 -14.22 -4.20 -14.72
N THR A 47 -13.38 -3.17 -14.60
CA THR A 47 -11.94 -3.37 -14.59
C THR A 47 -11.69 -4.01 -13.24
N SER A 48 -11.48 -5.32 -13.20
CA SER A 48 -11.08 -6.03 -11.99
C SER A 48 -9.91 -5.26 -11.36
N LYS A 49 -10.20 -4.41 -10.38
CA LYS A 49 -9.18 -3.60 -9.71
C LYS A 49 -8.38 -4.62 -8.93
N LYS A 50 -7.26 -5.06 -9.52
CA LYS A 50 -6.28 -5.92 -8.88
C LYS A 50 -6.03 -5.32 -7.50
N LEU A 51 -6.14 -6.15 -6.46
CA LEU A 51 -6.05 -5.72 -5.06
C LEU A 51 -4.62 -5.27 -4.77
N GLU A 52 -4.32 -4.04 -5.17
CA GLU A 52 -3.08 -3.37 -4.88
C GLU A 52 -3.04 -3.02 -3.40
N LYS A 53 -1.96 -3.43 -2.73
CA LYS A 53 -1.75 -3.15 -1.31
C LYS A 53 -0.74 -2.02 -1.20
N GLU A 54 -1.14 -0.94 -0.55
CA GLU A 54 -0.25 0.18 -0.27
C GLU A 54 0.41 0.03 1.11
N LYS A 55 1.71 0.31 1.18
CA LYS A 55 2.51 0.22 2.41
C LYS A 55 3.48 1.39 2.50
N TYR A 56 3.47 2.09 3.63
CA TYR A 56 4.49 3.08 3.94
C TYR A 56 5.75 2.38 4.44
N THR A 57 6.91 2.86 3.98
CA THR A 57 8.20 2.27 4.29
C THR A 57 9.31 3.32 4.31
N PHE A 58 10.39 3.01 5.00
CA PHE A 58 11.72 3.53 4.65
C PHE A 58 12.42 2.52 3.74
N ILE A 59 13.16 2.98 2.73
CA ILE A 59 14.00 2.11 1.89
C ILE A 59 15.41 2.13 2.48
N ILE A 60 15.87 0.99 2.98
CA ILE A 60 17.18 0.84 3.64
C ILE A 60 18.29 0.65 2.61
N SER A 61 18.05 -0.26 1.67
CA SER A 61 19.02 -0.68 0.66
C SER A 61 18.35 -1.17 -0.61
N VAL A 62 19.09 -1.11 -1.72
CA VAL A 62 18.67 -1.60 -3.02
C VAL A 62 19.73 -2.58 -3.51
N LEU A 63 19.29 -3.76 -3.93
CA LEU A 63 20.13 -4.89 -4.27
C LEU A 63 19.76 -5.41 -5.65
N GLU A 64 20.77 -5.81 -6.41
CA GLU A 64 20.58 -6.49 -7.70
C GLU A 64 21.05 -7.93 -7.58
N LYS A 65 20.22 -8.87 -8.05
CA LYS A 65 20.54 -10.30 -8.08
C LYS A 65 20.13 -10.89 -9.43
N GLY A 66 21.10 -11.01 -10.33
CA GLY A 66 20.83 -11.32 -11.74
C GLY A 66 20.11 -10.14 -12.39
N GLU A 67 19.03 -10.39 -13.13
CA GLU A 67 18.22 -9.35 -13.77
C GLU A 67 17.12 -8.77 -12.86
N ALA A 68 17.06 -9.19 -11.59
CA ALA A 68 16.03 -8.78 -10.65
C ALA A 68 16.56 -7.77 -9.64
N ILE A 69 15.79 -6.71 -9.43
CA ILE A 69 16.05 -5.69 -8.42
C ILE A 69 15.20 -5.99 -7.18
N TYR A 70 15.82 -5.84 -6.01
CA TYR A 70 15.20 -6.00 -4.71
C TYR A 70 15.43 -4.74 -3.89
N ILE A 71 14.46 -4.41 -3.05
CA ILE A 71 14.61 -3.40 -2.00
C ILE A 71 14.51 -4.07 -0.64
N GLU A 72 15.33 -3.62 0.28
CA GLU A 72 15.15 -3.85 1.71
C GLU A 72 14.38 -2.67 2.27
N ALA A 73 13.17 -2.93 2.77
CA ALA A 73 12.22 -1.89 3.16
C ALA A 73 11.76 -2.12 4.61
N ASP A 74 11.80 -1.08 5.44
CA ASP A 74 11.28 -1.11 6.81
C ASP A 74 9.87 -0.51 6.86
N TYR A 75 8.86 -1.32 7.17
CA TYR A 75 7.49 -0.83 7.21
C TYR A 75 7.26 0.12 8.38
N ILE A 76 6.57 1.22 8.07
CA ILE A 76 6.24 2.27 9.03
C ILE A 76 4.75 2.57 9.03
N GLN A 77 4.29 3.22 10.09
CA GLN A 77 2.96 3.85 10.09
C GLN A 77 3.15 5.35 9.86
N PHE A 78 2.58 5.85 8.77
CA PHE A 78 2.54 7.27 8.46
C PHE A 78 1.17 7.82 8.86
N LEU A 79 1.12 8.68 9.87
CA LEU A 79 -0.11 9.24 10.41
C LEU A 79 -0.19 10.73 10.09
N THR A 80 -1.40 11.24 9.89
CA THR A 80 -1.69 12.67 9.70
C THR A 80 -2.86 13.13 10.57
N GLY A 81 -2.99 14.44 10.73
CA GLY A 81 -4.10 15.07 11.47
C GLY A 81 -4.19 14.62 12.93
N GLN A 82 -5.41 14.43 13.43
CA GLN A 82 -5.64 14.11 14.84
C GLN A 82 -4.98 12.79 15.28
N THR A 83 -4.97 11.77 14.42
CA THR A 83 -4.33 10.49 14.76
C THR A 83 -2.82 10.61 14.95
N ALA A 84 -2.17 11.53 14.21
CA ALA A 84 -0.77 11.83 14.38
C ALA A 84 -0.49 12.55 15.70
N ILE A 85 -1.35 13.51 16.08
CA ILE A 85 -1.26 14.21 17.36
C ILE A 85 -1.43 13.22 18.51
N ASP A 86 -2.46 12.37 18.46
CA ASP A 86 -2.72 11.38 19.50
C ASP A 86 -1.56 10.39 19.67
N ALA A 87 -0.95 9.98 18.55
CA ALA A 87 0.24 9.12 18.56
C ALA A 87 1.47 9.82 19.14
N ALA A 88 1.71 11.08 18.76
CA ALA A 88 2.82 11.87 19.27
C ALA A 88 2.67 12.17 20.77
N ILE A 89 1.46 12.41 21.25
CA ILE A 89 1.16 12.56 22.69
C ILE A 89 1.54 11.28 23.43
N LYS A 90 1.10 10.13 22.93
CA LYS A 90 1.43 8.81 23.53
C LYS A 90 2.92 8.52 23.52
N ALA A 91 3.64 9.02 22.51
CA ALA A 91 5.09 8.89 22.39
C ALA A 91 5.87 9.94 23.20
N HIS A 92 5.19 10.89 23.87
CA HIS A 92 5.81 12.06 24.52
C HIS A 92 6.66 12.92 23.58
N GLN A 93 6.24 13.01 22.31
CA GLN A 93 6.91 13.76 21.23
C GLN A 93 6.04 14.88 20.66
N ALA A 94 4.85 15.10 21.23
CA ALA A 94 4.00 16.24 20.85
C ALA A 94 4.50 17.53 21.50
N ASP A 95 4.49 18.62 20.73
CA ASP A 95 4.83 19.95 21.21
C ASP A 95 3.64 20.57 21.93
N THR A 96 3.94 21.27 23.02
CA THR A 96 2.93 21.94 23.84
C THR A 96 3.23 23.43 23.87
N VAL A 97 2.35 24.23 23.26
CA VAL A 97 2.49 25.69 23.24
C VAL A 97 1.40 26.31 24.09
N LYS A 98 1.82 27.12 25.07
CA LYS A 98 0.90 27.91 25.88
C LYS A 98 0.60 29.22 25.13
N THR A 99 -0.68 29.49 24.87
CA THR A 99 -1.11 30.73 24.24
C THR A 99 -1.13 31.88 25.25
N VAL A 100 -1.17 33.11 24.74
CA VAL A 100 -1.23 34.35 25.54
C VAL A 100 -2.46 34.36 26.48
N ASP A 101 -3.55 33.70 26.08
CA ASP A 101 -4.79 33.55 26.86
C ASP A 101 -4.71 32.44 27.92
N GLY A 102 -3.53 31.82 28.10
CA GLY A 102 -3.30 30.76 29.06
C GLY A 102 -3.82 29.37 28.64
N LYS A 103 -4.37 29.23 27.43
CA LYS A 103 -4.77 27.93 26.88
C LYS A 103 -3.54 27.15 26.43
N VAL A 104 -3.61 25.84 26.54
CA VAL A 104 -2.54 24.95 26.08
C VAL A 104 -2.99 24.31 24.77
N THR A 105 -2.22 24.52 23.71
CA THR A 105 -2.42 23.85 22.43
C THR A 105 -1.35 22.78 22.27
N VAL A 106 -1.77 21.58 21.87
CA VAL A 106 -0.88 20.47 21.56
C VAL A 106 -0.82 20.33 20.04
N GLY A 107 0.38 20.29 19.50
CA GLY A 107 0.64 20.16 18.07
C GLY A 107 1.79 19.21 17.79
N ILE A 108 1.97 18.90 16.52
CA ILE A 108 3.14 18.18 16.03
C ILE A 108 3.80 19.03 14.95
N PRO A 109 5.13 19.06 14.90
CA PRO A 109 5.82 19.70 13.79
C PRO A 109 5.44 18.99 12.47
N ASN A 110 5.27 19.77 11.41
CA ASN A 110 5.05 19.32 10.03
C ASN A 110 3.74 18.55 9.74
N ASP A 111 2.75 18.54 10.63
CA ASP A 111 1.41 17.95 10.44
C ASP A 111 1.33 16.42 10.17
N PHE A 112 2.43 15.70 10.38
CA PHE A 112 2.46 14.24 10.29
C PHE A 112 3.29 13.62 11.43
N PHE A 113 3.08 12.33 11.69
CA PHE A 113 3.85 11.56 12.66
C PHE A 113 4.16 10.17 12.12
N ILE A 114 5.43 9.76 12.17
CA ILE A 114 5.88 8.44 11.72
C ILE A 114 6.16 7.56 12.94
N ILE A 115 5.48 6.41 13.00
CA ILE A 115 5.76 5.39 14.01
C ILE A 115 6.58 4.27 13.38
N ASN A 116 7.76 4.04 13.96
CA ASN A 116 8.62 2.89 13.67
C ASN A 116 9.20 2.31 14.97
N GLN A 117 8.33 1.76 15.82
CA GLN A 117 8.73 1.22 17.14
C GLN A 117 9.35 -0.18 17.05
N SER A 118 9.03 -0.93 16.00
CA SER A 118 9.58 -2.26 15.73
C SER A 118 10.03 -2.31 14.28
N LYS A 119 11.32 -2.54 14.03
CA LYS A 119 11.84 -2.74 12.68
C LYS A 119 11.16 -3.97 12.06
N ASP A 120 10.28 -3.75 11.09
CA ASP A 120 9.63 -4.79 10.30
C ASP A 120 10.20 -4.73 8.88
N THR A 121 11.43 -5.23 8.76
CA THR A 121 12.18 -5.20 7.51
C THR A 121 11.75 -6.34 6.58
N LYS A 122 11.48 -6.02 5.32
CA LYS A 122 11.13 -6.95 4.25
C LYS A 122 12.04 -6.79 3.05
N PHE A 123 12.43 -7.92 2.46
CA PHE A 123 13.07 -7.96 1.16
C PHE A 123 11.99 -8.12 0.09
N LEU A 124 11.79 -7.08 -0.71
CA LEU A 124 10.73 -7.00 -1.70
C LEU A 124 11.33 -6.96 -3.10
N ARG A 125 10.81 -7.80 -3.99
CA ARG A 125 11.20 -7.80 -5.40
C ARG A 125 10.45 -6.71 -6.15
N LEU A 126 11.15 -5.98 -7.01
CA LEU A 126 10.54 -5.01 -7.91
C LEU A 126 10.05 -5.71 -9.18
N ASP A 127 8.87 -5.29 -9.63
CA ASP A 127 8.36 -5.63 -10.95
C ASP A 127 9.25 -4.97 -12.02
N ARG A 128 9.41 -5.63 -13.18
CA ARG A 128 10.21 -5.10 -14.30
C ARG A 128 9.64 -3.80 -14.88
N LYS A 129 8.36 -3.52 -14.63
CA LYS A 129 7.67 -2.28 -15.02
C LYS A 129 7.38 -1.39 -13.82
N CYS A 130 8.14 -1.52 -12.73
CA CYS A 130 7.94 -0.71 -11.54
C CYS A 130 8.06 0.78 -11.88
N ILE A 131 7.05 1.56 -11.47
CA ILE A 131 7.01 3.00 -11.66
C ILE A 131 7.67 3.69 -10.47
N LEU A 132 8.51 4.68 -10.73
CA LEU A 132 9.16 5.49 -9.70
C LEU A 132 8.69 6.94 -9.79
N ASP A 133 8.15 7.45 -8.68
CA ASP A 133 7.63 8.80 -8.52
C ASP A 133 8.38 9.48 -7.38
N LEU A 134 9.48 10.17 -7.70
CA LEU A 134 10.32 10.86 -6.72
C LEU A 134 9.97 12.35 -6.65
N VAL A 135 10.08 12.95 -5.45
CA VAL A 135 9.87 14.38 -5.26
C VAL A 135 10.93 15.16 -6.04
N ILE A 136 12.17 14.68 -6.01
CA ILE A 136 13.25 15.18 -6.85
C ILE A 136 13.68 14.01 -7.74
N ASN A 137 13.19 14.00 -8.98
CA ASN A 137 13.62 13.02 -9.96
C ASN A 137 14.80 13.58 -10.77
N PRO A 138 16.06 13.16 -10.51
CA PRO A 138 17.21 13.63 -11.27
C PRO A 138 17.22 13.14 -12.73
N ASN A 139 16.30 12.25 -13.12
CA ASN A 139 16.25 11.57 -14.41
C ASN A 139 14.86 11.69 -15.08
N SER A 140 14.12 12.78 -14.88
CA SER A 140 12.72 12.95 -15.34
C SER A 140 12.48 12.73 -16.83
N ASP A 141 13.53 12.77 -17.65
CA ASP A 141 13.41 12.83 -19.12
C ASP A 141 13.70 11.49 -19.81
N VAL A 142 13.94 10.39 -19.06
CA VAL A 142 14.31 9.09 -19.64
C VAL A 142 13.30 8.01 -19.25
N PRO A 143 12.79 7.19 -20.21
CA PRO A 143 12.00 6.01 -19.90
C PRO A 143 12.73 5.13 -18.87
N THR A 144 12.03 4.73 -17.82
CA THR A 144 12.59 3.99 -16.70
C THR A 144 13.00 2.59 -17.12
N THR A 145 14.25 2.41 -17.54
CA THR A 145 14.88 1.09 -17.62
C THR A 145 15.24 0.63 -16.22
N ASN A 146 15.39 -0.69 -16.00
CA ASN A 146 15.83 -1.24 -14.71
C ASN A 146 17.15 -0.61 -14.23
N ALA A 147 18.07 -0.29 -15.14
CA ALA A 147 19.33 0.38 -14.82
C ALA A 147 19.12 1.80 -14.27
N ASN A 148 18.25 2.59 -14.91
CA ASN A 148 17.92 3.94 -14.44
C ASN A 148 17.15 3.91 -13.12
N LEU A 149 16.28 2.91 -12.92
CA LEU A 149 15.53 2.71 -11.68
C LEU A 149 16.46 2.49 -10.49
N LEU A 150 17.42 1.58 -10.64
CA LEU A 150 18.40 1.26 -9.59
C LEU A 150 19.24 2.47 -9.22
N GLU A 151 19.76 3.20 -10.21
CA GLU A 151 20.57 4.39 -9.98
C GLU A 151 19.76 5.54 -9.33
N SER A 152 18.50 5.73 -9.73
CA SER A 152 17.62 6.69 -9.06
C SER A 152 17.35 6.29 -7.60
N LEU A 153 17.05 5.02 -7.34
CA LEU A 153 16.78 4.52 -5.98
C LEU A 153 18.01 4.53 -5.06
N LYS A 154 19.23 4.43 -5.60
CA LYS A 154 20.45 4.60 -4.80
C LYS A 154 20.70 6.05 -4.37
N LYS A 155 20.13 7.02 -5.08
CA LYS A 155 20.32 8.45 -4.83
C LYS A 155 19.30 9.05 -3.86
N VAL A 156 18.18 8.36 -3.62
CA VAL A 156 17.16 8.85 -2.67
C VAL A 156 17.64 8.75 -1.23
N SER A 157 17.17 9.66 -0.38
CA SER A 157 17.51 9.66 1.04
C SER A 157 16.94 8.43 1.73
N LYS A 158 17.74 7.81 2.60
CA LYS A 158 17.29 6.71 3.47
C LYS A 158 16.26 7.16 4.51
N ASP A 159 16.20 8.46 4.76
CA ASP A 159 15.31 9.08 5.73
C ASP A 159 13.99 9.57 5.08
N SER A 160 13.87 9.49 3.75
CA SER A 160 12.61 9.80 3.05
C SER A 160 11.61 8.65 3.23
N PRO A 161 10.35 8.93 3.63
CA PRO A 161 9.29 7.93 3.61
C PRO A 161 8.80 7.68 2.17
N PHE A 162 8.53 6.43 1.87
CA PHE A 162 7.99 5.98 0.58
C PHE A 162 6.66 5.26 0.76
N LEU A 163 5.78 5.41 -0.22
CA LEU A 163 4.59 4.59 -0.42
C LEU A 163 4.88 3.54 -1.49
N LEU A 164 4.87 2.27 -1.09
CA LEU A 164 4.98 1.14 -2.00
C LEU A 164 3.58 0.66 -2.39
N THR A 165 3.38 0.41 -3.67
CA THR A 165 2.21 -0.33 -4.17
C THR A 165 2.66 -1.73 -4.55
N LEU A 166 2.07 -2.75 -3.92
CA LEU A 166 2.37 -4.15 -4.17
C LEU A 166 1.25 -4.80 -4.98
N ASN A 167 1.63 -5.67 -5.91
CA ASN A 167 0.68 -6.52 -6.63
C ASN A 167 0.26 -7.75 -5.78
N ASN A 168 -0.66 -8.55 -6.30
CA ASN A 168 -1.15 -9.76 -5.63
C ASN A 168 -0.06 -10.81 -5.32
N GLU A 169 1.07 -10.79 -6.03
CA GLU A 169 2.21 -11.68 -5.81
C GLU A 169 3.21 -11.14 -4.78
N GLY A 170 2.95 -9.94 -4.24
CA GLY A 170 3.84 -9.26 -3.29
C GLY A 170 5.03 -8.56 -3.95
N GLN A 171 5.02 -8.36 -5.27
CA GLN A 171 6.05 -7.58 -5.97
C GLN A 171 5.69 -6.09 -5.97
N VAL A 172 6.70 -5.24 -5.86
CA VAL A 172 6.54 -3.78 -5.88
C VAL A 172 6.38 -3.31 -7.31
N ILE A 173 5.22 -2.71 -7.60
CA ILE A 173 4.87 -2.18 -8.93
C ILE A 173 4.96 -0.65 -8.99
N LYS A 174 4.95 0.03 -7.84
CA LYS A 174 5.15 1.47 -7.76
C LYS A 174 5.87 1.84 -6.46
N ILE A 175 6.79 2.78 -6.57
CA ILE A 175 7.46 3.42 -5.45
C ILE A 175 7.22 4.92 -5.60
N LYS A 176 6.58 5.52 -4.60
CA LYS A 176 6.34 6.96 -4.54
C LYS A 176 7.01 7.55 -3.32
N GLU A 177 7.89 8.52 -3.51
CA GLU A 177 8.44 9.31 -2.41
C GLU A 177 7.34 10.24 -1.87
N ILE A 178 7.19 10.26 -0.55
CA ILE A 178 6.27 11.17 0.12
C ILE A 178 7.04 12.44 0.45
N PHE A 179 6.56 13.57 -0.05
CA PHE A 179 7.12 14.87 0.31
C PHE A 179 6.85 15.14 1.79
N VAL A 180 7.94 15.47 2.49
CA VAL A 180 7.94 15.83 3.90
C VAL A 180 8.56 17.23 3.99
N PRO A 181 7.81 18.25 4.43
CA PRO A 181 8.28 19.64 4.45
C PRO A 181 9.35 19.90 5.52
#